data_AF-A0A355C8X2-F1
#
_entry.id   AF-A0A355C8X2-F1
#
_cell.length_a   1.000
_cell.length_b   1.000
_cell.length_c   1.000
_cell.angle_alpha   90.00
_cell.angle_beta   90.00
_cell.angle_gamma   90.00
#
_symmetry.space_group_name_H-M   'P 1'
#
loop_
_entity.id
_entity.type
_entity.pdbx_description
1 polymer ?
#
loop_
_entity_poly.entity_id
_entity_poly.type
_entity_poly.pdbx_seq_one_letter_code
_entity_poly.pdbx_strand_id
1 'polypeptide(L)'
;EYADSIGIDLINSSLGYTAFDDTTLNYKPESLDGKTSFMTLAANRAYEKGMILVTSAGNEGNKPWQKISAPGDAQHALTVGAVGTDSLIASFSSKGFTADNRLKPDIVSAGKNTVTISNNGLLDFTNGTSLSSPFVAG
;
A
#
# COMPACT_ATOMS: atom_id res chain seq x y z
N GLU A 1 -18.40 2.43 0.72
CA GLU A 1 -19.83 2.44 1.09
C GLU A 1 -20.42 1.03 1.18
N TYR A 2 -20.20 0.15 0.20
CA TYR A 2 -20.69 -1.24 0.31
C TYR A 2 -20.05 -2.04 1.47
N ALA A 3 -18.73 -1.94 1.68
CA ALA A 3 -18.04 -2.69 2.73
C ALA A 3 -18.58 -2.41 4.15
N ASP A 4 -18.86 -1.13 4.43
CA ASP A 4 -19.52 -0.68 5.65
C ASP A 4 -20.94 -1.28 5.79
N SER A 5 -21.71 -1.30 4.70
CA SER A 5 -23.10 -1.80 4.71
C SER A 5 -23.24 -3.29 5.03
N ILE A 6 -22.17 -4.07 4.88
CA ILE A 6 -22.15 -5.51 5.16
C ILE A 6 -21.32 -5.88 6.39
N GLY A 7 -20.84 -4.88 7.15
CA GLY A 7 -20.12 -5.08 8.42
C GLY A 7 -18.70 -5.62 8.27
N ILE A 8 -17.94 -5.17 7.27
CA ILE A 8 -16.51 -5.53 7.15
C ILE A 8 -15.70 -4.80 8.23
N ASP A 9 -14.87 -5.52 8.98
CA ASP A 9 -13.95 -4.93 9.97
C ASP A 9 -12.59 -4.55 9.38
N LEU A 10 -12.13 -5.28 8.35
CA LEU A 10 -10.80 -5.11 7.76
C LEU A 10 -10.84 -5.15 6.24
N ILE A 11 -10.17 -4.19 5.60
CA ILE A 11 -10.02 -4.10 4.15
C ILE A 11 -8.54 -4.24 3.81
N ASN A 12 -8.21 -5.13 2.89
CA ASN A 12 -6.88 -5.19 2.26
C ASN A 12 -6.92 -4.55 0.86
N SER A 13 -6.03 -3.59 0.60
CA SER A 13 -5.85 -2.98 -0.72
C SER A 13 -4.41 -3.06 -1.19
N SER A 14 -4.18 -3.74 -2.30
CA SER A 14 -2.85 -3.81 -2.94
C SER A 14 -2.73 -2.84 -4.12
N LEU A 15 -3.55 -1.79 -4.11
CA LEU A 15 -3.70 -0.79 -5.19
C LEU A 15 -3.16 0.56 -4.74
N GLY A 16 -2.41 1.23 -5.61
CA GLY A 16 -2.04 2.63 -5.41
C GLY A 16 -1.62 3.31 -6.70
N TYR A 17 -1.87 4.61 -6.78
CA TYR A 17 -1.64 5.40 -8.00
C TYR A 17 -0.77 6.61 -7.71
N THR A 18 -0.02 6.99 -8.74
CA THR A 18 0.83 8.20 -8.78
C THR A 18 0.65 8.94 -10.10
N ALA A 19 0.40 8.20 -11.19
CA ALA A 19 0.13 8.72 -12.52
C ALA A 19 -1.24 8.26 -13.05
N PHE A 20 -1.84 9.10 -13.90
CA PHE A 20 -3.13 8.93 -14.53
C PHE A 20 -3.02 9.24 -16.03
N ASP A 21 -4.02 8.82 -16.81
CA ASP A 21 -4.07 9.09 -18.26
C ASP A 21 -4.11 10.60 -18.54
N ASP A 22 -4.91 11.34 -17.76
CA ASP A 22 -4.79 12.79 -17.70
C ASP A 22 -3.62 13.18 -16.79
N THR A 23 -2.50 13.50 -17.42
CA THR A 23 -1.26 13.85 -16.72
C THR A 23 -1.38 15.08 -15.80
N THR A 24 -2.41 15.91 -15.97
CA THR A 24 -2.69 17.04 -15.05
C THR A 24 -3.14 16.58 -13.68
N LEU A 25 -3.62 15.33 -13.57
CA LEU A 25 -4.06 14.71 -12.32
C LEU A 25 -2.96 13.93 -11.61
N ASN A 26 -1.76 13.81 -12.22
CA ASN A 26 -0.65 13.09 -11.62
C ASN A 26 -0.31 13.65 -10.24
N TYR A 27 -0.16 12.76 -9.27
CA TYR A 27 0.29 13.13 -7.95
C TYR A 27 1.77 13.51 -7.98
N LYS A 28 2.09 14.52 -7.20
CA LYS A 28 3.46 14.91 -6.92
C LYS A 28 3.83 14.44 -5.51
N PRO A 29 5.12 14.37 -5.15
CA PRO A 29 5.50 13.96 -3.79
C PRO A 29 4.82 14.81 -2.71
N GLU A 30 4.53 16.08 -3.00
CA GLU A 30 3.81 17.01 -2.11
C GLU A 30 2.33 16.62 -1.92
N SER A 31 1.74 15.86 -2.84
CA SER A 31 0.37 15.35 -2.75
C SER A 31 0.23 14.18 -1.77
N LEU A 32 1.34 13.59 -1.29
CA LEU A 32 1.33 12.51 -0.30
C LEU A 32 1.20 13.08 1.12
N ASP A 33 0.18 13.88 1.38
CA ASP A 33 -0.02 14.63 2.64
C ASP A 33 -1.12 14.05 3.52
N GLY A 34 -1.70 12.90 3.15
CA GLY A 34 -2.82 12.31 3.87
C GLY A 34 -4.17 12.96 3.57
N LYS A 35 -4.23 13.97 2.70
CA LYS A 35 -5.40 14.86 2.53
C LYS A 35 -5.75 15.15 1.07
N THR A 36 -4.81 15.03 0.15
CA THR A 36 -4.99 15.42 -1.26
C THR A 36 -5.67 14.33 -2.09
N SER A 37 -5.24 13.06 -1.98
CA SER A 37 -5.81 12.00 -2.81
C SER A 37 -7.20 11.58 -2.34
N PHE A 38 -8.12 11.40 -3.30
CA PHE A 38 -9.45 10.84 -3.02
C PHE A 38 -9.40 9.45 -2.38
N MET A 39 -8.42 8.62 -2.74
CA MET A 39 -8.25 7.29 -2.15
C MET A 39 -7.83 7.40 -0.68
N THR A 40 -6.95 8.34 -0.39
CA THR A 40 -6.46 8.64 0.96
C THR A 40 -7.58 9.16 1.85
N LEU A 41 -8.42 10.06 1.32
CA LEU A 41 -9.61 10.53 2.01
C LEU A 41 -10.62 9.40 2.25
N ALA A 42 -10.81 8.50 1.28
CA ALA A 42 -11.67 7.33 1.43
C ALA A 42 -11.14 6.36 2.48
N ALA A 43 -9.82 6.16 2.54
CA ALA A 43 -9.16 5.34 3.56
C ALA A 43 -9.39 5.90 4.97
N ASN A 44 -9.20 7.21 5.17
CA ASN A 44 -9.45 7.86 6.45
C ASN A 44 -10.93 7.75 6.86
N ARG A 45 -11.88 7.94 5.93
CA ARG A 45 -13.31 7.77 6.19
C ARG A 45 -13.69 6.32 6.54
N ALA A 46 -13.01 5.33 5.96
CA ALA A 46 -13.24 3.93 6.33
C ALA A 46 -12.90 3.69 7.80
N TYR A 47 -11.80 4.28 8.28
CA TYR A 47 -11.40 4.24 9.69
C TYR A 47 -12.40 4.92 10.62
N GLU A 48 -12.93 6.09 10.24
CA GLU A 48 -13.98 6.77 11.02
C GLU A 48 -15.24 5.92 11.20
N LYS A 49 -15.45 4.94 10.32
CA LYS A 49 -16.56 3.98 10.39
C LYS A 49 -16.21 2.68 11.14
N GLY A 50 -15.02 2.61 11.74
CA GLY A 50 -14.57 1.45 12.52
C GLY A 50 -13.84 0.38 11.70
N MET A 51 -13.52 0.63 10.42
CA MET A 51 -12.82 -0.32 9.57
C MET A 51 -11.32 -0.05 9.53
N ILE A 52 -10.50 -1.10 9.59
CA ILE A 52 -9.05 -0.98 9.40
C ILE A 52 -8.72 -1.19 7.92
N LEU A 53 -8.04 -0.23 7.29
CA LEU A 53 -7.47 -0.41 5.96
C LEU A 53 -6.01 -0.83 6.06
N VAL A 54 -5.69 -2.03 5.58
CA VAL A 54 -4.32 -2.49 5.34
C VAL A 54 -4.01 -2.27 3.87
N THR A 55 -2.93 -1.56 3.56
CA THR A 55 -2.57 -1.23 2.18
C THR A 55 -1.11 -1.49 1.87
N SER A 56 -0.82 -1.94 0.65
CA SER A 56 0.57 -2.09 0.20
C SER A 56 1.25 -0.72 0.06
N ALA A 57 2.54 -0.63 0.42
CA ALA A 57 3.31 0.62 0.29
C ALA A 57 3.56 1.05 -1.16
N GLY A 58 3.56 0.11 -2.11
CA GLY A 58 3.94 0.33 -3.50
C GLY A 58 5.29 -0.28 -3.86
N ASN A 59 5.52 -0.46 -5.17
CA ASN A 59 6.73 -1.08 -5.73
C ASN A 59 7.60 -0.06 -6.47
N GLU A 60 7.66 1.16 -5.94
CA GLU A 60 8.31 2.31 -6.58
C GLU A 60 9.70 2.61 -6.01
N GLY A 61 10.17 1.85 -5.01
CA GLY A 61 11.42 2.13 -4.26
C GLY A 61 12.69 2.15 -5.12
N ASN A 62 12.69 1.41 -6.24
CA ASN A 62 13.78 1.36 -7.22
C ASN A 62 13.42 2.02 -8.57
N LYS A 63 12.33 2.78 -8.62
CA LYS A 63 11.86 3.52 -9.80
C LYS A 63 11.98 5.02 -9.54
N PRO A 64 11.83 5.91 -10.54
CA PRO A 64 11.99 7.35 -10.33
C PRO A 64 11.13 7.98 -9.23
N TRP A 65 9.95 7.40 -8.92
CA TRP A 65 9.07 7.91 -7.87
C TRP A 65 9.65 7.73 -6.45
N GLN A 66 10.25 6.57 -6.14
CA GLN A 66 10.92 6.25 -4.87
C GLN A 66 10.11 6.44 -3.58
N LYS A 67 8.81 6.73 -3.69
CA LYS A 67 7.92 7.05 -2.58
C LYS A 67 6.78 6.03 -2.45
N ILE A 68 6.09 6.03 -1.32
CA ILE A 68 4.77 5.38 -1.21
C ILE A 68 3.78 6.00 -2.20
N SER A 69 2.72 5.28 -2.53
CA SER A 69 1.61 5.79 -3.33
C SER A 69 0.35 5.95 -2.47
N ALA A 70 -0.58 6.80 -2.90
CA ALA A 70 -1.90 6.87 -2.28
C ALA A 70 -2.67 5.56 -2.53
N PRO A 71 -3.36 4.98 -1.53
CA PRO A 71 -3.72 5.55 -0.22
C PRO A 71 -2.72 5.25 0.92
N GLY A 72 -1.52 4.75 0.64
CA GLY A 72 -0.51 4.42 1.66
C GLY A 72 -0.02 5.61 2.49
N ASP A 73 -0.30 6.83 2.05
CA ASP A 73 -0.07 8.06 2.80
C ASP A 73 -1.23 8.40 3.77
N ALA A 74 -2.33 7.65 3.81
CA ALA A 74 -3.44 7.94 4.73
C ALA A 74 -3.00 7.84 6.20
N GLN A 75 -3.55 8.70 7.06
CA GLN A 75 -3.19 8.74 8.48
C GLN A 75 -3.62 7.47 9.19
N HIS A 76 -4.77 6.93 8.82
CA HIS A 76 -5.38 5.79 9.49
C HIS A 76 -5.26 4.47 8.71
N ALA A 77 -4.54 4.44 7.59
CA ALA A 77 -4.22 3.20 6.91
C ALA A 77 -2.96 2.56 7.52
N LEU A 78 -2.96 1.24 7.62
CA LEU A 78 -1.79 0.42 7.92
C LEU A 78 -1.06 0.10 6.61
N THR A 79 0.01 0.82 6.33
CA THR A 79 0.79 0.74 5.10
C THR A 79 1.94 -0.24 5.27
N VAL A 80 2.01 -1.25 4.41
CA VAL A 80 2.92 -2.40 4.55
C VAL A 80 3.97 -2.40 3.45
N GLY A 81 5.25 -2.29 3.83
CA GLY A 81 6.40 -2.48 2.95
C GLY A 81 6.81 -3.96 2.81
N ALA A 82 7.78 -4.23 1.93
CA ALA A 82 8.21 -5.59 1.62
C ALA A 82 9.63 -5.91 2.14
N VAL A 83 9.76 -7.08 2.77
CA VAL A 83 11.04 -7.74 3.09
C VAL A 83 11.13 -9.10 2.42
N GLY A 84 12.37 -9.60 2.25
CA GLY A 84 12.62 -11.01 1.93
C GLY A 84 12.64 -11.88 3.18
N THR A 85 12.69 -13.20 2.98
CA THR A 85 12.88 -14.19 4.07
C THR A 85 14.25 -14.07 4.75
N ASP A 86 15.19 -13.37 4.10
CA ASP A 86 16.49 -12.96 4.62
C ASP A 86 16.39 -11.75 5.57
N SER A 87 15.17 -11.26 5.86
CA SER A 87 14.90 -10.04 6.64
C SER A 87 15.48 -8.75 6.02
N LEU A 88 15.88 -8.78 4.75
CA LEU A 88 16.36 -7.61 4.04
C LEU A 88 15.19 -6.90 3.35
N ILE A 89 15.17 -5.56 3.46
CA ILE A 89 14.19 -4.72 2.76
C ILE A 89 14.31 -4.94 1.26
N ALA A 90 13.18 -5.20 0.62
CA ALA A 90 13.13 -5.38 -0.82
C ALA A 90 13.47 -4.05 -1.52
N SER A 91 14.35 -4.09 -2.53
CA SER A 91 14.80 -2.88 -3.23
C SER A 91 13.65 -2.11 -3.88
N PHE A 92 12.61 -2.81 -4.32
CA PHE A 92 11.40 -2.22 -4.91
C PHE A 92 10.44 -1.65 -3.87
N SER A 93 10.56 -1.98 -2.58
CA SER A 93 9.62 -1.51 -1.56
C SER A 93 9.65 0.00 -1.49
N SER A 94 8.50 0.63 -1.74
CA SER A 94 8.31 2.06 -1.58
C SER A 94 8.58 2.53 -0.15
N LYS A 95 9.01 3.78 -0.03
CA LYS A 95 9.49 4.38 1.23
C LYS A 95 8.84 5.73 1.46
N GLY A 96 8.69 6.14 2.72
CA GLY A 96 8.33 7.51 3.09
C GLY A 96 9.56 8.42 3.16
N PHE A 97 9.47 9.54 3.89
CA PHE A 97 8.30 10.04 4.62
C PHE A 97 7.20 10.55 3.66
N THR A 98 5.97 10.70 4.19
CA THR A 98 4.91 11.48 3.56
C THR A 98 5.32 12.96 3.44
N ALA A 99 4.61 13.75 2.64
CA ALA A 99 4.86 15.19 2.48
C ALA A 99 4.70 15.96 3.80
N ASP A 100 3.83 15.49 4.69
CA ASP A 100 3.60 16.03 6.03
C ASP A 100 4.45 15.36 7.13
N ASN A 101 5.56 14.69 6.74
CA ASN A 101 6.58 14.09 7.62
C ASN A 101 6.12 12.92 8.50
N ARG A 102 5.02 12.25 8.16
CA ARG A 102 4.63 10.99 8.83
C ARG A 102 5.49 9.83 8.34
N LEU A 103 5.91 9.00 9.29
CA LEU A 103 6.65 7.77 8.99
C LEU A 103 5.71 6.79 8.29
N LYS A 104 6.10 6.38 7.10
CA LYS A 104 5.46 5.33 6.30
C LYS A 104 6.54 4.61 5.48
N PRO A 105 6.38 3.33 5.12
CA PRO A 105 5.36 2.40 5.61
C PRO A 105 5.43 2.20 7.13
N ASP A 106 4.33 1.75 7.75
CA ASP A 106 4.25 1.55 9.19
C ASP A 106 4.99 0.29 9.64
N ILE A 107 4.88 -0.77 8.84
CA ILE A 107 5.52 -2.06 9.08
C ILE A 107 5.97 -2.69 7.76
N VAL A 108 6.71 -3.79 7.85
CA VAL A 108 7.11 -4.61 6.70
C VAL A 108 6.70 -6.06 6.89
N SER A 109 6.40 -6.74 5.80
CA SER A 109 6.08 -8.18 5.79
C SER A 109 6.67 -8.86 4.55
N ALA A 110 6.62 -10.18 4.50
CA ALA A 110 7.15 -10.99 3.41
C ALA A 110 6.53 -10.55 2.07
N GLY A 111 7.37 -10.06 1.17
CA GLY A 111 6.95 -9.59 -0.17
C GLY A 111 7.99 -9.80 -1.26
N LYS A 112 9.22 -10.22 -0.92
CA LYS A 112 10.28 -10.53 -1.87
C LYS A 112 10.50 -12.04 -1.90
N ASN A 113 10.50 -12.62 -3.10
CA ASN A 113 10.59 -14.07 -3.34
C ASN A 113 9.54 -14.84 -2.52
N THR A 114 8.33 -14.31 -2.47
CA THR A 114 7.22 -14.92 -1.73
C THR A 114 6.63 -16.06 -2.55
N VAL A 115 6.41 -17.20 -1.90
CA VAL A 115 5.76 -18.37 -2.52
C VAL A 115 4.27 -18.08 -2.74
N THR A 116 3.80 -18.31 -3.96
CA THR A 116 2.39 -18.17 -4.35
C THR A 116 1.90 -19.39 -5.12
N ILE A 117 0.59 -19.51 -5.30
CA ILE A 117 -0.03 -20.47 -6.20
C ILE A 117 -0.43 -19.72 -7.47
N SER A 118 0.11 -20.11 -8.61
CA SER A 118 -0.20 -19.51 -9.90
C SER A 118 -1.53 -20.04 -10.47
N ASN A 119 -2.02 -19.42 -11.56
CA ASN A 119 -3.34 -19.75 -12.13
C ASN A 119 -3.49 -21.20 -12.62
N ASN A 120 -2.39 -21.93 -12.82
CA ASN A 120 -2.41 -23.34 -13.19
C ASN A 120 -2.30 -24.28 -11.98
N GLY A 121 -2.33 -23.76 -10.75
CA GLY A 121 -2.24 -24.51 -9.50
C GLY A 121 -0.82 -24.89 -9.08
N LEU A 122 0.22 -24.48 -9.82
CA LEU A 122 1.61 -24.75 -9.47
C LEU A 122 2.17 -23.66 -8.55
N LEU A 123 3.14 -24.06 -7.72
CA LEU A 123 3.94 -23.14 -6.92
C LEU A 123 4.73 -22.20 -7.82
N ASP A 124 4.75 -20.93 -7.44
CA ASP A 124 5.54 -19.89 -8.08
C ASP A 124 6.16 -18.97 -7.02
N PHE A 125 7.12 -18.16 -7.43
CA PHE A 125 7.75 -17.14 -6.60
C PHE A 125 7.55 -15.77 -7.21
N THR A 126 6.99 -14.84 -6.45
CA THR A 126 6.73 -13.48 -6.93
C THR A 126 7.16 -12.42 -5.94
N ASN A 127 7.19 -11.19 -6.42
CA ASN A 127 7.69 -10.01 -5.72
C ASN A 127 6.63 -8.91 -5.74
N GLY A 128 6.32 -8.35 -4.57
CA GLY A 128 5.49 -7.17 -4.46
C GLY A 128 5.04 -6.89 -3.02
N THR A 129 4.94 -5.60 -2.68
CA THR A 129 4.26 -5.15 -1.45
C THR A 129 2.78 -5.56 -1.43
N SER A 130 2.20 -5.82 -2.61
CA SER A 130 0.87 -6.41 -2.80
C SER A 130 0.70 -7.79 -2.14
N LEU A 131 1.80 -8.49 -1.87
CA LEU A 131 1.83 -9.76 -1.13
C LEU A 131 1.99 -9.51 0.38
N SER A 132 2.76 -8.48 0.75
CA SER A 132 3.00 -8.12 2.14
C SER A 132 1.72 -7.66 2.87
N SER A 133 0.88 -6.88 2.19
CA SER A 133 -0.37 -6.35 2.75
C SER A 133 -1.36 -7.46 3.21
N PRO A 134 -1.71 -8.46 2.38
CA PRO A 134 -2.60 -9.53 2.83
C PRO A 134 -2.00 -10.44 3.90
N PHE A 135 -0.67 -10.59 3.96
CA PHE A 135 0.00 -11.32 5.06
C PHE A 135 -0.19 -10.65 6.42
N VAL A 136 -0.37 -9.33 6.46
CA VAL A 136 -0.64 -8.57 7.69
C VAL A 136 -2.14 -8.57 8.01
N ALA A 137 -2.98 -8.61 6.98
CA ALA A 137 -4.43 -8.56 7.11
C ALA A 137 -5.05 -9.86 7.66
N GLY A 138 -4.43 -11.01 7.37
CA GLY A 138 -4.89 -12.33 7.83
C GLY A 138 -4.32 -12.71 9.20
#